data_AF-A0AAD7SEL0-F1
#
_entry.id   AF-A0AAD7SEL0-F1
#
_cell.length_a   1.000
_cell.length_b   1.000
_cell.length_c   1.000
_cell.angle_alpha   90.00
_cell.angle_beta   90.00
_cell.angle_gamma   90.00
#
_symmetry.space_group_name_H-M   'P 1'
#
loop_
_entity.id
_entity.type
_entity.pdbx_description
1 polymer ?
#
loop_
_entity_poly.entity_id
_entity_poly.type
_entity_poly.pdbx_seq_one_letter_code
_entity_poly.pdbx_strand_id
1 'polypeptide(L)'
;YFSTQEETERLAYGGRYDGREDFAVVTHPYFRNSIVPLASDQKPDLSFFSLDCFHFSERGHSEMAIALWNNMLEPVGRKQVYNNFTLDRNKIRCPTQDQPFIFTRVISVPTTLDSVPVWAAAVLAVAGLLIGWGVTWLLLSCRERRKQKKMENVTEMK
;
A
#
# COMPACT_ATOMS: atom_id res chain seq x y z
N TYR A 1 13.18 13.45 -23.35
CA TYR A 1 12.56 12.24 -23.90
C TYR A 1 12.59 11.19 -22.82
N PHE A 2 11.45 10.82 -22.26
CA PHE A 2 11.36 9.74 -21.29
C PHE A 2 11.30 8.39 -22.01
N SER A 3 11.85 7.35 -21.39
CA SER A 3 11.81 5.99 -21.95
C SER A 3 10.40 5.39 -21.77
N THR A 4 9.94 4.52 -22.68
CA THR A 4 8.63 3.84 -22.56
C THR A 4 8.44 3.11 -21.21
N GLN A 5 9.55 2.64 -20.61
CA GLN A 5 9.52 1.98 -19.30
C GLN A 5 9.27 2.98 -18.17
N GLU A 6 9.86 4.16 -18.24
CA GLU A 6 9.63 5.26 -17.28
C GLU A 6 8.18 5.75 -17.35
N GLU A 7 7.63 5.83 -18.56
CA GLU A 7 6.24 6.24 -18.77
C GLU A 7 5.26 5.21 -18.23
N THR A 8 5.58 3.92 -18.40
CA THR A 8 4.83 2.82 -17.78
C THR A 8 4.85 2.93 -16.26
N GLU A 9 6.01 3.22 -15.65
CA GLU A 9 6.10 3.42 -14.21
C GLU A 9 5.33 4.65 -13.75
N ARG A 10 5.42 5.76 -14.48
CA ARG A 10 4.67 6.97 -14.20
C ARG A 10 3.16 6.72 -14.25
N LEU A 11 2.68 5.91 -15.20
CA LEU A 11 1.27 5.54 -15.30
C LEU A 11 0.85 4.59 -14.17
N ALA A 12 1.66 3.57 -13.87
CA ALA A 12 1.38 2.61 -12.82
C ALA A 12 1.35 3.26 -11.42
N TYR A 13 2.28 4.18 -11.17
CA TYR A 13 2.51 4.79 -9.86
C TYR A 13 2.05 6.24 -9.76
N GLY A 14 1.39 6.78 -10.80
CA GLY A 14 0.87 8.15 -10.85
C GLY A 14 -0.44 8.37 -10.08
N GLY A 15 -0.86 7.41 -9.24
CA GLY A 15 -2.04 7.53 -8.37
C GLY A 15 -3.37 7.09 -8.97
N ARG A 16 -3.44 6.86 -10.28
CA ARG A 16 -4.69 6.49 -10.99
C ARG A 16 -5.36 5.22 -10.47
N TYR A 17 -4.57 4.28 -9.95
CA TYR A 17 -5.02 2.95 -9.51
C TYR A 17 -4.92 2.74 -8.00
N ASP A 18 -4.66 3.81 -7.24
CA ASP A 18 -4.50 3.72 -5.79
C ASP A 18 -5.83 3.49 -5.09
N GLY A 19 -5.83 2.67 -4.03
CA GLY A 19 -7.01 2.39 -3.22
C GLY A 19 -8.05 1.46 -3.86
N ARG A 20 -7.76 0.90 -5.04
CA ARG A 20 -8.60 -0.13 -5.67
C ARG A 20 -8.51 -1.44 -4.90
N GLU A 21 -9.66 -2.03 -4.63
CA GLU A 21 -9.78 -3.32 -3.92
C GLU A 21 -9.94 -4.49 -4.89
N ASP A 22 -10.27 -4.21 -6.16
CA ASP A 22 -10.56 -5.20 -7.20
C ASP A 22 -9.34 -5.62 -8.02
N PHE A 23 -8.30 -4.78 -8.08
CA PHE A 23 -7.02 -5.12 -8.73
C PHE A 23 -5.88 -4.23 -8.23
N ALA A 24 -4.65 -4.65 -8.51
CA ALA A 24 -3.43 -3.87 -8.29
C ALA A 24 -2.61 -3.77 -9.57
N VAL A 25 -1.90 -2.65 -9.74
CA VAL A 25 -0.95 -2.44 -10.85
C VAL A 25 0.47 -2.38 -10.29
N VAL A 26 1.35 -3.23 -10.81
CA VAL A 26 2.75 -3.33 -10.37
C VAL A 26 3.63 -3.53 -11.61
N THR A 27 4.69 -2.73 -11.74
CA THR A 27 5.66 -2.92 -12.82
C THR A 27 6.71 -3.97 -12.44
N HIS A 28 7.18 -4.72 -13.44
CA HIS A 28 8.17 -5.78 -13.28
C HIS A 28 9.39 -5.49 -14.17
N PRO A 29 10.47 -4.90 -13.61
CA PRO A 29 11.54 -4.31 -14.40
C PRO A 29 12.64 -5.30 -14.84
N TYR A 30 12.37 -6.61 -14.90
CA TYR A 30 13.39 -7.64 -15.21
C TYR A 30 14.03 -7.52 -16.60
N PHE A 31 13.50 -6.65 -17.46
CA PHE A 31 14.09 -6.34 -18.77
C PHE A 31 15.03 -5.14 -18.81
N ARG A 32 15.14 -4.35 -17.74
CA ARG A 32 16.02 -3.16 -17.75
C ARG A 32 17.47 -3.51 -18.07
N ASN A 33 17.96 -4.56 -17.43
CA ASN A 33 19.34 -5.03 -17.51
C ASN A 33 19.39 -6.51 -17.91
N SER A 34 18.70 -6.90 -18.98
CA SER A 34 18.72 -8.28 -19.46
C SER A 34 20.02 -8.60 -20.21
N ILE A 35 20.60 -9.76 -19.89
CA ILE A 35 21.82 -10.26 -20.54
C ILE A 35 21.48 -11.61 -21.18
N VAL A 36 21.70 -11.71 -22.50
CA VAL A 36 21.61 -13.00 -23.20
C VAL A 36 22.91 -13.76 -22.94
N PRO A 37 22.87 -15.01 -22.43
CA PRO A 37 24.04 -15.81 -22.17
C PRO A 37 24.79 -16.11 -23.46
N LEU A 38 26.06 -16.43 -23.31
CA LEU A 38 26.86 -16.90 -24.41
C LEU A 38 26.76 -18.43 -24.53
N ALA A 39 26.68 -18.92 -25.76
CA ALA A 39 26.85 -20.32 -26.09
C ALA A 39 28.32 -20.75 -25.92
N SER A 40 28.59 -22.04 -26.15
CA SER A 40 29.95 -22.62 -26.04
C SER A 40 30.98 -21.97 -26.96
N ASP A 41 30.53 -21.33 -28.04
CA ASP A 41 31.36 -20.59 -29.00
C ASP A 41 31.56 -19.11 -28.64
N GLN A 42 31.17 -18.70 -27.43
CA GLN A 42 31.24 -17.32 -26.90
C GLN A 42 30.37 -16.31 -27.67
N LYS A 43 29.40 -16.75 -28.46
CA LYS A 43 28.41 -15.87 -29.11
C LYS A 43 27.09 -15.90 -28.36
N PRO A 44 26.20 -14.90 -28.52
CA PRO A 44 24.87 -14.94 -27.93
C PRO A 44 24.15 -16.26 -28.26
N ASP A 45 23.63 -16.94 -27.25
CA ASP A 45 22.89 -18.19 -27.43
C ASP A 45 21.54 -17.89 -28.10
N LEU A 46 21.49 -18.10 -29.42
CA LEU A 46 20.29 -17.84 -30.22
C LEU A 46 19.15 -18.83 -29.93
N SER A 47 19.36 -19.90 -29.15
CA SER A 47 18.30 -20.84 -28.80
C SER A 47 17.19 -20.23 -27.93
N PHE A 48 17.42 -19.05 -27.33
CA PHE A 48 16.40 -18.27 -26.63
C PHE A 48 15.49 -17.47 -27.58
N PHE A 49 15.80 -17.43 -28.87
CA PHE A 49 15.03 -16.74 -29.90
C PHE A 49 14.45 -17.71 -30.92
N SER A 50 13.42 -17.26 -31.63
CA SER A 50 12.74 -17.98 -32.69
C SER A 50 13.57 -17.98 -33.98
N LEU A 51 13.06 -18.61 -35.05
CA LEU A 51 13.75 -18.70 -36.35
C LEU A 51 14.06 -17.34 -36.99
N ASP A 52 13.33 -16.28 -36.60
CA ASP A 52 13.57 -14.91 -37.06
C ASP A 52 14.62 -14.15 -36.24
N CYS A 53 15.19 -14.77 -35.21
CA CYS A 53 16.16 -14.18 -34.30
C CYS A 53 15.65 -12.91 -33.56
N PHE A 54 14.32 -12.71 -33.51
CA PHE A 54 13.71 -11.54 -32.90
C PHE A 54 12.70 -11.93 -31.81
N HIS A 55 11.73 -12.77 -32.14
CA HIS A 55 10.79 -13.27 -31.14
C HIS A 55 11.49 -14.24 -30.19
N PHE A 56 11.06 -14.28 -28.93
CA PHE A 56 11.55 -15.30 -28.03
C PHE A 56 11.06 -16.68 -28.46
N SER A 57 11.92 -17.69 -28.32
CA SER A 57 11.50 -19.09 -28.42
C SER A 57 10.72 -19.49 -27.16
N GLU A 58 10.17 -20.71 -27.14
CA GLU A 58 9.62 -21.32 -25.93
C GLU A 58 10.61 -21.25 -24.74
N ARG A 59 11.90 -21.44 -25.03
CA ARG A 59 12.98 -21.34 -24.07
C ARG A 59 13.13 -19.92 -23.52
N GLY A 60 13.13 -18.91 -24.39
CA GLY A 60 13.12 -17.51 -23.98
C GLY A 60 11.90 -17.15 -23.12
N HIS A 61 10.70 -17.57 -23.55
CA HIS A 61 9.46 -17.38 -22.79
C HIS A 61 9.48 -18.01 -21.40
N SER A 62 10.04 -19.21 -21.28
CA SER A 62 10.19 -19.88 -19.99
C SER A 62 11.03 -19.07 -19.01
N GLU A 63 12.17 -18.52 -19.45
CA GLU A 63 13.04 -17.71 -18.59
C GLU A 63 12.38 -16.39 -18.15
N MET A 64 11.62 -15.76 -19.06
CA MET A 64 10.86 -14.55 -18.76
C MET A 64 9.74 -14.81 -17.75
N ALA A 65 9.05 -15.95 -17.86
CA ALA A 65 8.03 -16.36 -16.90
C ALA A 65 8.62 -16.58 -15.51
N ILE A 66 9.81 -17.18 -15.41
CA ILE A 66 10.52 -17.36 -14.13
C ILE A 66 10.93 -15.99 -13.55
N ALA A 67 11.45 -15.08 -14.37
CA ALA A 67 11.84 -13.74 -13.92
C ALA A 67 10.62 -12.94 -13.40
N LEU A 68 9.48 -13.04 -14.07
CA LEU A 68 8.22 -12.45 -13.62
C LEU A 68 7.75 -13.07 -12.29
N TRP A 69 7.75 -14.40 -12.18
CA TRP A 69 7.36 -15.11 -10.96
C TRP A 69 8.20 -14.66 -9.76
N ASN A 70 9.52 -14.66 -9.91
CA ASN A 70 10.43 -14.22 -8.86
C ASN A 70 10.21 -12.75 -8.49
N ASN A 71 9.93 -11.88 -9.47
CA ASN A 71 9.59 -10.47 -9.25
C ASN A 71 8.28 -10.28 -8.47
N MET A 72 7.29 -11.16 -8.64
CA MET A 72 6.03 -11.09 -7.87
C MET A 72 6.26 -11.38 -6.39
N LEU A 73 7.30 -12.14 -6.07
CA LEU A 73 7.72 -12.49 -4.70
C LEU A 73 8.74 -11.50 -4.10
N GLU A 74 8.98 -10.36 -4.75
CA GLU A 74 9.86 -9.30 -4.26
C GLU A 74 9.09 -8.01 -3.92
N PRO A 75 9.43 -7.29 -2.84
CA PRO A 75 8.76 -6.05 -2.46
C PRO A 75 8.74 -5.02 -3.59
N VAL A 76 7.63 -4.29 -3.72
CA VAL A 76 7.52 -3.17 -4.66
C VAL A 76 8.61 -2.14 -4.37
N GLY A 77 9.31 -1.68 -5.42
CA GLY A 77 10.47 -0.79 -5.31
C GLY A 77 11.81 -1.49 -5.02
N ARG A 78 11.81 -2.79 -4.73
CA ARG A 78 13.02 -3.61 -4.53
C ARG A 78 13.03 -4.85 -5.43
N LYS A 79 12.43 -4.72 -6.60
CA LYS A 79 12.33 -5.80 -7.58
C LYS A 79 13.60 -5.92 -8.41
N GLN A 80 13.97 -7.13 -8.78
CA GLN A 80 15.10 -7.40 -9.67
C GLN A 80 14.89 -6.75 -11.04
N VAL A 81 15.95 -6.15 -11.57
CA VAL A 81 15.93 -5.36 -12.81
C VAL A 81 16.58 -6.09 -13.99
N TYR A 82 16.96 -7.35 -13.80
CA TYR A 82 17.64 -8.17 -14.81
C TYR A 82 16.93 -9.52 -14.96
N ASN A 83 17.19 -10.17 -16.10
CA ASN A 83 16.80 -11.55 -16.34
C ASN A 83 18.06 -12.37 -16.60
N ASN A 84 18.16 -13.51 -15.93
CA ASN A 84 19.27 -14.44 -16.07
C ASN A 84 18.82 -15.68 -16.85
N PHE A 85 19.18 -15.72 -18.14
CA PHE A 85 18.78 -16.77 -19.07
C PHE A 85 19.70 -18.00 -18.96
N THR A 86 19.73 -18.69 -17.82
CA THR A 86 20.60 -19.87 -17.58
C THR A 86 19.93 -21.23 -17.78
N LEU A 87 18.62 -21.26 -18.04
CA LEU A 87 17.77 -22.47 -17.98
C LEU A 87 17.77 -23.24 -16.64
N ASP A 88 18.46 -22.74 -15.62
CA ASP A 88 18.51 -23.41 -14.33
C ASP A 88 17.15 -23.29 -13.64
N ARG A 89 16.46 -24.42 -13.45
CA ARG A 89 15.14 -24.45 -12.78
C ARG A 89 15.25 -24.21 -11.27
N ASN A 90 16.43 -24.34 -10.67
CA ASN A 90 16.62 -24.11 -9.23
C ASN A 90 16.52 -22.62 -8.86
N LYS A 91 16.55 -21.71 -9.84
CA LYS A 91 16.39 -20.27 -9.60
C LYS A 91 14.94 -19.84 -9.34
N ILE A 92 13.96 -20.71 -9.55
CA ILE A 92 12.55 -20.42 -9.26
C ILE A 92 12.40 -20.30 -7.75
N ARG A 93 11.96 -19.12 -7.28
CA ARG A 93 11.74 -18.87 -5.86
C ARG A 93 10.38 -19.41 -5.42
N CYS A 94 10.36 -19.95 -4.20
CA CYS A 94 9.13 -20.33 -3.52
C CYS A 94 8.77 -19.27 -2.47
N PRO A 95 7.46 -19.01 -2.22
CA PRO A 95 7.03 -18.23 -1.07
C PRO A 95 7.55 -18.82 0.25
N THR A 96 7.84 -17.97 1.21
CA THR A 96 8.24 -18.39 2.55
C THR A 96 7.07 -18.26 3.52
N GLN A 97 7.18 -18.86 4.71
CA GLN A 97 6.16 -18.71 5.74
C GLN A 97 6.01 -17.24 6.21
N ASP A 98 7.11 -16.48 6.23
CA ASP A 98 7.10 -15.06 6.58
C ASP A 98 6.53 -14.16 5.47
N GLN A 99 6.60 -14.61 4.20
CA GLN A 99 6.14 -13.87 3.02
C GLN A 99 5.38 -14.81 2.07
N PRO A 100 4.14 -15.23 2.43
CA PRO A 100 3.40 -16.24 1.68
C PRO A 100 2.63 -15.68 0.47
N PHE A 101 2.58 -14.36 0.30
CA PHE A 101 1.79 -13.68 -0.74
C PHE A 101 2.67 -12.91 -1.73
N ILE A 102 2.11 -12.63 -2.90
CA ILE A 102 2.73 -11.73 -3.88
C ILE A 102 2.71 -10.28 -3.40
N PHE A 103 3.76 -9.53 -3.73
CA PHE A 103 3.89 -8.14 -3.32
C PHE A 103 3.14 -7.19 -4.26
N THR A 104 2.11 -6.56 -3.71
CA THR A 104 1.39 -5.44 -4.32
C THR A 104 1.55 -4.19 -3.47
N ARG A 105 1.11 -3.03 -3.99
CA ARG A 105 1.17 -1.76 -3.26
C ARG A 105 0.34 -1.79 -1.96
N VAL A 106 -0.79 -2.50 -1.97
CA VAL A 106 -1.78 -2.53 -0.89
C VAL A 106 -1.42 -3.53 0.23
N ILE A 107 -0.53 -4.51 -0.02
CA ILE A 107 -0.13 -5.54 0.97
C ILE A 107 1.18 -5.16 1.72
N SER A 108 1.68 -3.94 1.55
CA SER A 108 2.92 -3.50 2.23
C SER A 108 2.70 -2.83 3.59
N VAL A 109 1.44 -2.61 3.99
CA VAL A 109 1.09 -2.07 5.30
C VAL A 109 0.39 -3.19 6.06
N PRO A 110 0.97 -3.73 7.16
CA PRO A 110 0.15 -4.50 8.06
C PRO A 110 -0.98 -3.56 8.48
N THR A 111 -2.22 -3.99 8.32
CA THR A 111 -3.39 -3.29 8.83
C THR A 111 -3.24 -3.24 10.35
N THR A 112 -2.41 -2.33 10.86
CA THR A 112 -2.18 -2.13 12.28
C THR A 112 -3.36 -1.33 12.77
N LEU A 113 -4.46 -2.06 12.96
CA LEU A 113 -5.68 -1.69 13.66
C LEU A 113 -6.36 -0.40 13.21
N ASP A 114 -7.68 -0.49 13.12
CA ASP A 114 -8.64 0.58 13.40
C ASP A 114 -8.44 1.18 14.82
N SER A 115 -7.21 1.53 15.18
CA SER A 115 -6.87 2.22 16.41
C SER A 115 -7.19 3.68 16.18
N VAL A 116 -8.43 4.03 16.54
CA VAL A 116 -8.89 5.41 16.67
C VAL A 116 -7.74 6.22 17.29
N PRO A 117 -7.25 7.27 16.62
CA PRO A 117 -6.04 7.93 17.06
C PRO A 117 -6.26 8.56 18.43
N VAL A 118 -5.25 8.49 19.29
CA VAL A 118 -5.33 8.91 20.71
C VAL A 118 -5.89 10.33 20.88
N TRP A 119 -5.62 11.22 19.92
CA TRP A 119 -6.17 12.57 19.92
C TRP A 119 -7.70 12.60 19.82
N ALA A 120 -8.32 11.66 19.11
CA ALA A 120 -9.78 11.60 18.97
C ALA A 120 -10.45 11.21 20.30
N ALA A 121 -9.85 10.27 21.05
CA ALA A 121 -10.31 9.95 22.40
C ALA A 121 -10.15 11.15 23.36
N ALA A 122 -9.05 11.89 23.25
CA ALA A 122 -8.81 13.09 24.06
C ALA A 122 -9.83 14.21 23.76
N VAL A 123 -10.13 14.45 22.48
CA VAL A 123 -11.12 15.46 22.06
C VAL A 123 -12.53 15.13 22.59
N LEU A 124 -12.94 13.86 22.52
CA LEU A 124 -14.24 13.42 23.05
C LEU A 124 -14.34 13.62 24.56
N ALA A 125 -13.28 13.33 25.31
CA ALA A 125 -13.24 13.54 26.76
C ALA A 125 -13.37 15.03 27.14
N VAL A 126 -12.65 15.91 26.44
CA VAL A 126 -12.69 17.37 26.69
C VAL A 126 -14.06 17.94 26.34
N ALA A 127 -14.63 17.54 25.19
CA ALA A 127 -15.96 17.99 24.79
C ALA A 127 -17.02 17.57 25.82
N GLY A 128 -16.97 16.34 26.32
CA GLY A 128 -17.85 15.85 27.38
C GLY A 128 -17.75 16.67 28.68
N LEU A 129 -16.54 17.04 29.10
CA LEU A 129 -16.29 17.87 30.28
C LEU A 129 -16.90 19.28 30.15
N LEU A 130 -16.73 19.92 28.99
CA LEU A 130 -17.26 21.26 28.74
C LEU A 130 -18.79 21.27 28.74
N ILE A 131 -19.41 20.25 28.13
CA ILE A 131 -20.87 20.08 28.14
C ILE A 131 -21.36 19.87 29.58
N GLY A 132 -20.68 19.01 30.35
CA GLY A 132 -20.99 18.77 31.76
C GLY A 132 -20.99 20.05 32.59
N TRP A 133 -19.93 20.85 32.49
CA TRP A 133 -19.83 22.14 33.19
C TRP A 133 -20.92 23.13 32.77
N GLY A 134 -21.24 23.22 31.48
CA GLY A 134 -22.32 24.08 30.99
C GLY A 134 -23.68 23.71 31.60
N VAL A 135 -23.99 22.41 31.66
CA VAL A 135 -25.25 21.91 32.25
C VAL A 135 -25.28 22.15 33.75
N THR A 136 -24.20 21.85 34.48
CA THR A 136 -24.13 22.09 35.93
C THR A 136 -24.29 23.57 36.26
N TRP A 137 -23.61 24.46 35.52
CA TRP A 137 -23.73 25.90 35.69
C TRP A 137 -25.16 26.39 35.45
N LEU A 138 -25.83 25.90 34.40
CA LEU A 138 -27.20 26.26 34.07
C LEU A 138 -28.17 25.81 35.18
N LEU A 139 -28.02 24.58 35.69
CA LEU A 139 -28.86 24.08 36.77
C LEU A 139 -28.67 24.86 38.07
N LEU A 140 -27.44 25.20 38.43
CA LEU A 140 -27.13 26.00 39.61
C LEU A 140 -27.67 27.43 39.47
N SER A 141 -27.48 28.05 38.30
CA SER A 141 -28.00 29.39 38.01
C SER A 141 -29.53 29.44 38.06
N CYS A 142 -30.21 28.43 37.50
CA CYS A 142 -31.66 28.29 37.57
C CYS A 142 -32.15 28.10 39.01
N ARG A 143 -31.45 27.30 39.82
CA ARG A 143 -31.76 27.12 41.25
C ARG A 143 -31.62 28.41 42.04
N GLU A 144 -30.56 29.17 41.81
CA GLU A 144 -30.31 30.41 42.53
C GLU A 144 -31.36 31.48 42.17
N ARG A 145 -31.68 31.64 40.89
CA ARG A 145 -32.76 32.51 40.44
C ARG A 145 -34.12 32.12 41.02
N ARG A 146 -34.41 30.82 41.17
CA ARG A 146 -35.64 30.33 41.82
C ARG A 146 -35.66 30.65 43.31
N LYS A 147 -34.52 30.56 44.01
CA LYS A 147 -34.42 30.95 45.43
C LYS A 147 -34.65 32.44 45.62
N GLN A 148 -34.03 33.28 44.79
CA GLN A 148 -34.21 34.74 44.84
C GLN A 148 -35.68 35.13 44.62
N LYS A 149 -36.34 34.60 43.58
CA LYS A 149 -37.78 34.83 43.34
C LYS A 149 -38.67 34.37 44.51
N LYS A 150 -38.32 33.27 45.17
CA LYS A 150 -39.06 32.79 46.34
C LYS A 150 -38.89 33.74 47.54
N MET A 151 -37.69 34.30 47.76
CA MET A 151 -37.45 35.26 48.84
C MET A 151 -38.14 36.60 48.59
N GLU A 152 -38.16 37.07 47.34
CA GLU A 152 -38.84 38.30 46.93
C GLU A 152 -40.36 38.20 47.15
N ASN A 153 -41.00 37.11 46.68
CA ASN A 153 -42.43 36.85 46.90
C ASN A 153 -42.82 36.71 48.38
N VAL A 154 -41.93 36.17 49.23
CA VAL A 154 -42.18 36.05 50.69
C VAL A 154 -42.10 37.41 51.38
N THR A 155 -41.32 38.35 50.84
CA THR A 155 -41.14 39.69 51.40
C THR A 155 -42.32 40.61 51.05
N GLU A 156 -42.96 40.42 49.89
CA GLU A 156 -44.16 41.19 49.50
C GLU A 156 -45.48 40.71 50.15
N MET A 157 -45.49 39.55 50.82
CA MET A 157 -46.68 39.00 51.50
C MET A 157 -46.77 39.35 53.00
N LYS A 158 -45.92 40.25 53.51
CA LYS A 158 -45.87 40.68 54.92
C LYS A 158 -46.11 42.17 55.03
#